data_AF-A0A7S3NFK2-F1
#
_entry.id   AF-A0A7S3NFK2-F1
#
_cell.length_a   1.000
_cell.length_b   1.000
_cell.length_c   1.000
_cell.angle_alpha   90.00
_cell.angle_beta   90.00
_cell.angle_gamma   90.00
#
_symmetry.space_group_name_H-M   'P 1'
#
loop_
_entity.id
_entity.type
_entity.pdbx_description
1 polymer ?
#
loop_
_entity_poly.entity_id
_entity_poly.type
_entity_poly.pdbx_seq_one_letter_code
_entity_poly.pdbx_strand_id
1 'polypeptide(L)'
;RIQMTSYFQSKKSSELEELKTELNSLKQDERKEAVKQVIAMMTIGKDVSMLFPHVIKCIKSESIELKKLVYLYIINYAKSKPDLTLMAVNAFTQDAHEKSNPLIRALAVRTMGCIRIEKIAQYLC
;
A
#
# COMPACT_ATOMS: atom_id res chain seq x y z
N ARG A 1 18.23 24.44 27.34
CA ARG A 1 18.53 23.53 26.20
C ARG A 1 17.20 23.16 25.54
N ILE A 2 16.85 24.00 24.56
CA ILE A 2 15.81 24.02 23.51
C ILE A 2 14.71 22.93 23.46
N GLN A 3 13.46 23.41 23.43
CA GLN A 3 12.18 22.76 23.08
C GLN A 3 12.09 22.33 21.59
N MET A 4 13.06 21.56 21.08
CA MET A 4 13.11 21.25 19.63
C MET A 4 12.29 20.02 19.22
N THR A 5 11.86 19.18 20.15
CA THR A 5 11.18 17.90 19.87
C THR A 5 9.73 18.06 19.41
N SER A 6 9.00 19.06 19.93
CA SER A 6 7.56 19.25 19.67
C SER A 6 7.25 19.78 18.26
N TYR A 7 8.04 20.73 17.76
CA TYR A 7 7.83 21.33 16.44
C TYR A 7 7.99 20.34 15.27
N PHE A 8 8.93 19.40 15.38
CA PHE A 8 9.12 18.35 14.37
C PHE A 8 8.01 17.28 14.39
N GLN A 9 7.38 17.05 15.56
CA GLN A 9 6.29 16.10 15.72
C GLN A 9 4.97 16.66 15.16
N SER A 10 4.70 17.96 15.39
CA SER A 10 3.53 18.64 14.86
C SER A 10 3.53 18.70 13.32
N LYS A 11 4.69 18.93 12.69
CA LYS A 11 4.81 18.99 11.22
C LYS A 11 4.67 17.61 10.56
N LYS A 12 5.19 16.55 11.21
CA LYS A 12 5.01 15.15 10.78
C LYS A 12 3.54 14.71 10.80
N SER A 13 2.75 15.19 11.77
CA SER A 13 1.33 14.84 11.87
C SER A 13 0.50 15.49 10.76
N SER A 14 0.84 16.71 10.32
CA SER A 14 0.15 17.39 9.21
C SER A 14 0.36 16.66 7.88
N GLU A 15 1.62 16.33 7.56
CA GLU A 15 2.00 15.66 6.30
C GLU A 15 1.28 14.32 6.12
N LEU A 16 1.13 13.53 7.20
CA LEU A 16 0.41 12.25 7.14
C LEU A 16 -1.11 12.41 7.01
N GLU A 17 -1.71 13.42 7.64
CA GLU A 17 -3.15 13.68 7.51
C GLU A 17 -3.51 14.25 6.13
N GLU A 18 -2.63 15.06 5.54
CA GLU A 18 -2.73 15.51 4.15
C GLU A 18 -2.73 14.31 3.19
N LEU A 19 -1.72 13.43 3.28
CA LEU A 19 -1.65 12.22 2.48
C LEU A 19 -2.85 11.31 2.67
N LYS A 20 -3.34 11.17 3.89
CA LYS A 20 -4.56 10.41 4.18
C LYS A 20 -5.76 11.00 3.46
N THR A 21 -5.88 12.32 3.40
CA THR A 21 -6.96 13.00 2.65
C THR A 21 -6.84 12.71 1.16
N GLU A 22 -5.64 12.85 0.59
CA GLU A 22 -5.39 12.60 -0.84
C GLU A 22 -5.60 11.14 -1.25
N LEU A 23 -5.19 10.17 -0.41
CA LEU A 23 -5.44 8.73 -0.61
C LEU A 23 -6.94 8.38 -0.65
N ASN A 24 -7.78 9.21 -0.02
CA ASN A 24 -9.23 9.05 -0.05
C ASN A 24 -9.93 9.91 -1.11
N SER A 25 -9.18 10.64 -1.94
CA SER A 25 -9.76 11.43 -3.04
C SER A 25 -10.56 10.55 -4.01
N LEU A 26 -11.62 11.11 -4.57
CA LEU A 26 -12.38 10.49 -5.65
C LEU A 26 -11.56 10.46 -6.95
N LYS A 27 -10.67 11.43 -7.14
CA LYS A 27 -9.83 11.52 -8.33
C LYS A 27 -8.74 10.47 -8.28
N GLN A 28 -8.62 9.71 -9.36
CA GLN A 28 -7.62 8.64 -9.45
C GLN A 28 -6.19 9.20 -9.49
N ASP A 29 -5.96 10.32 -10.17
CA ASP A 29 -4.64 10.91 -10.28
C ASP A 29 -4.12 11.45 -8.95
N GLU A 30 -4.98 12.07 -8.13
CA GLU A 30 -4.63 12.49 -6.77
C GLU A 30 -4.24 11.30 -5.90
N ARG A 31 -5.02 10.21 -5.92
CA ARG A 31 -4.67 8.98 -5.19
C ARG A 31 -3.34 8.39 -5.64
N LYS A 32 -3.07 8.38 -6.94
CA LYS A 32 -1.83 7.88 -7.50
C LYS A 32 -0.63 8.70 -7.05
N GLU A 33 -0.75 10.02 -7.05
CA GLU A 33 0.31 10.88 -6.57
C GLU A 33 0.55 10.70 -5.07
N ALA A 34 -0.52 10.59 -4.28
CA ALA A 34 -0.44 10.31 -2.86
C ALA A 34 0.29 8.98 -2.56
N VAL A 35 -0.02 7.89 -3.30
CA VAL A 35 0.69 6.62 -3.13
C VAL A 35 2.18 6.73 -3.50
N LYS A 36 2.53 7.52 -4.54
CA LYS A 36 3.95 7.77 -4.88
C LYS A 36 4.67 8.49 -3.74
N GLN A 37 4.05 9.50 -3.15
CA GLN A 37 4.59 10.23 -2.01
C GLN A 37 4.75 9.32 -0.78
N VAL A 38 3.77 8.45 -0.50
CA VAL A 38 3.85 7.44 0.56
C VAL A 38 5.06 6.51 0.34
N ILE A 39 5.28 6.04 -0.88
CA ILE A 39 6.43 5.20 -1.23
C ILE A 39 7.75 5.96 -1.07
N ALA A 40 7.79 7.23 -1.45
CA ALA A 40 8.97 8.07 -1.25
C ALA A 40 9.31 8.22 0.24
N MET A 41 8.31 8.49 1.09
CA MET A 41 8.46 8.56 2.55
C MET A 41 8.93 7.23 3.15
N MET A 42 8.38 6.11 2.67
CA MET A 42 8.79 4.77 3.06
C MET A 42 10.25 4.48 2.69
N THR A 43 10.69 4.94 1.51
CA THR A 43 12.06 4.73 1.00
C THR A 43 13.11 5.47 1.83
N ILE A 44 12.77 6.63 2.38
CA ILE A 44 13.64 7.37 3.31
C ILE A 44 13.52 6.89 4.77
N GLY A 45 12.80 5.78 5.02
CA GLY A 45 12.69 5.16 6.33
C GLY A 45 11.65 5.77 7.27
N LYS A 46 10.74 6.64 6.79
CA LYS A 46 9.60 7.08 7.60
C LYS A 46 8.59 5.94 7.74
N ASP A 47 8.13 5.67 8.96
CA ASP A 47 7.02 4.74 9.18
C ASP A 47 5.71 5.38 8.73
N VAL A 48 5.14 4.82 7.66
CA VAL A 48 3.86 5.26 7.07
C VAL A 48 2.80 4.17 7.20
N SER A 49 2.97 3.22 8.12
CA SER A 49 2.00 2.12 8.30
C SER A 49 0.61 2.58 8.72
N MET A 50 0.48 3.76 9.31
CA MET A 50 -0.82 4.35 9.65
C MET A 50 -1.69 4.61 8.40
N LEU A 51 -1.06 4.77 7.23
CA LEU A 51 -1.74 4.96 5.95
C LEU A 51 -2.17 3.64 5.30
N PHE A 52 -1.79 2.49 5.87
CA PHE A 52 -2.03 1.17 5.27
C PHE A 52 -3.49 0.92 4.85
N PRO A 53 -4.52 1.18 5.71
CA PRO A 53 -5.92 0.95 5.31
C PRO A 53 -6.34 1.82 4.11
N HIS A 54 -5.80 3.03 4.02
CA HIS A 54 -6.07 3.97 2.94
C HIS A 54 -5.39 3.55 1.63
N VAL A 55 -4.14 3.08 1.70
CA VAL A 55 -3.41 2.56 0.54
C VAL A 55 -4.06 1.27 0.01
N ILE A 56 -4.48 0.35 0.89
CA ILE A 56 -5.18 -0.89 0.48
C ILE A 56 -6.49 -0.58 -0.25
N LYS A 57 -7.24 0.44 0.17
CA LYS A 57 -8.47 0.84 -0.53
C LYS A 57 -8.21 1.19 -2.00
N CYS A 58 -7.03 1.71 -2.33
CA CYS A 58 -6.65 2.04 -3.71
C CYS A 58 -6.43 0.80 -4.59
N ILE A 59 -6.27 -0.40 -4.02
CA ILE A 59 -6.08 -1.65 -4.78
C ILE A 59 -7.29 -1.95 -5.67
N LYS A 60 -8.49 -1.51 -5.30
CA LYS A 60 -9.73 -1.72 -6.08
C LYS A 60 -9.84 -0.84 -7.33
N SER A 61 -8.86 0.03 -7.58
CA SER A 61 -8.84 0.85 -8.79
C SER A 61 -8.58 -0.01 -10.03
N GLU A 62 -9.21 0.34 -11.15
CA GLU A 62 -8.96 -0.28 -12.46
C GLU A 62 -7.60 0.11 -13.06
N SER A 63 -6.95 1.14 -12.50
CA SER A 63 -5.63 1.58 -12.94
C SER A 63 -4.54 0.58 -12.57
N ILE A 64 -3.96 -0.05 -13.60
CA ILE A 64 -2.82 -0.96 -13.45
C ILE A 64 -1.63 -0.25 -12.79
N GLU A 65 -1.39 1.02 -13.12
CA GLU A 65 -0.31 1.81 -12.51
C GLU A 65 -0.51 1.96 -11.01
N LEU A 66 -1.72 2.36 -10.59
CA LEU A 66 -2.04 2.52 -9.16
C LEU A 66 -1.95 1.18 -8.41
N LYS A 67 -2.47 0.09 -9.00
CA LYS A 67 -2.32 -1.25 -8.43
C LYS A 67 -0.86 -1.63 -8.22
N LYS A 68 0.02 -1.41 -9.22
CA LYS A 68 1.47 -1.70 -9.10
C LYS A 68 2.12 -0.95 -7.93
N LEU A 69 1.75 0.32 -7.72
CA LEU A 69 2.27 1.12 -6.61
C LEU A 69 1.79 0.58 -5.25
N VAL A 70 0.50 0.26 -5.14
CA VAL A 70 -0.07 -0.35 -3.93
C VAL A 70 0.59 -1.70 -3.64
N TYR A 71 0.81 -2.53 -4.65
CA TYR A 71 1.47 -3.81 -4.53
C TYR A 71 2.91 -3.68 -4.03
N LEU A 72 3.67 -2.72 -4.59
CA LEU A 72 5.03 -2.40 -4.15
C LEU A 72 5.06 -2.03 -2.65
N TYR A 73 4.13 -1.18 -2.23
CA TYR A 73 3.98 -0.79 -0.83
C TYR A 73 3.75 -2.00 0.08
N ILE A 74 2.82 -2.89 -0.27
CA ILE A 74 2.49 -4.08 0.53
C ILE A 74 3.66 -5.07 0.60
N ILE A 75 4.33 -5.33 -0.52
CA ILE A 75 5.50 -6.22 -0.56
C ILE A 75 6.62 -5.67 0.33
N ASN A 76 6.83 -4.35 0.35
CA ASN A 76 7.85 -3.76 1.20
C ASN A 76 7.56 -3.97 2.69
N TYR A 77 6.29 -3.91 3.09
CA TYR A 77 5.86 -4.19 4.47
C TYR A 77 5.80 -5.68 4.82
N ALA A 78 5.79 -6.59 3.84
CA ALA A 78 5.67 -8.02 4.08
C ALA A 78 6.74 -8.60 5.03
N LYS A 79 7.97 -8.07 4.98
CA LYS A 79 9.07 -8.54 5.82
C LYS A 79 9.02 -7.99 7.24
N SER A 80 8.62 -6.73 7.39
CA SER A 80 8.68 -6.01 8.67
C SER A 80 7.36 -6.07 9.46
N LYS A 81 6.23 -6.17 8.76
CA LYS A 81 4.87 -6.15 9.32
C LYS A 81 3.98 -7.19 8.60
N PRO A 82 4.24 -8.51 8.76
CA PRO A 82 3.51 -9.57 8.05
C PRO A 82 2.00 -9.58 8.34
N ASP A 83 1.58 -9.16 9.55
CA ASP A 83 0.17 -9.10 9.93
C ASP A 83 -0.62 -8.08 9.09
N LEU A 84 -0.01 -6.94 8.77
CA LEU A 84 -0.63 -5.96 7.87
C LEU A 84 -0.78 -6.55 6.46
N THR A 85 0.26 -7.22 5.97
CA THR A 85 0.24 -7.86 4.66
C THR A 85 -0.82 -8.96 4.57
N LEU A 86 -1.09 -9.69 5.66
CA LEU A 86 -2.18 -10.67 5.70
C LEU A 86 -3.55 -10.03 5.41
N MET A 87 -3.79 -8.80 5.86
CA MET A 87 -5.04 -8.07 5.58
C MET A 87 -5.21 -7.77 4.07
N ALA A 88 -4.10 -7.67 3.33
CA ALA A 88 -4.10 -7.41 1.90
C ALA A 88 -4.28 -8.67 1.05
N VAL A 89 -4.08 -9.87 1.62
CA VAL A 89 -4.17 -11.15 0.89
C VAL A 89 -5.53 -11.31 0.22
N ASN A 90 -6.62 -10.99 0.93
CA ASN A 90 -7.97 -11.07 0.36
C ASN A 90 -8.13 -10.20 -0.90
N ALA A 91 -7.46 -9.04 -0.96
CA ALA A 91 -7.52 -8.17 -2.12
C ALA A 91 -6.67 -8.70 -3.29
N PHE A 92 -5.50 -9.30 -3.00
CA PHE A 92 -4.72 -10.01 -4.03
C PHE A 92 -5.46 -11.23 -4.57
N THR A 93 -6.13 -12.00 -3.72
CA THR A 93 -6.96 -13.13 -4.14
C THR A 93 -8.07 -12.66 -5.07
N GLN A 94 -8.75 -11.55 -4.76
CA GLN A 94 -9.75 -10.97 -5.66
C GLN A 94 -9.16 -10.60 -7.02
N ASP A 95 -8.02 -9.91 -7.04
CA ASP A 95 -7.33 -9.56 -8.30
C ASP A 95 -6.83 -10.80 -9.07
N ALA A 96 -6.46 -11.88 -8.39
CA ALA A 96 -6.07 -13.15 -9.01
C ALA A 96 -7.25 -13.90 -9.65
N HIS A 97 -8.48 -13.65 -9.19
CA HIS A 97 -9.69 -14.21 -9.77
C HIS A 97 -10.35 -13.26 -10.80
N GLU A 98 -9.70 -12.13 -11.12
CA GLU A 98 -10.19 -11.19 -12.13
C GLU A 98 -10.30 -11.90 -13.50
N LYS A 99 -11.53 -11.90 -14.04
CA LYS A 99 -11.88 -12.64 -15.25
C LYS A 99 -11.61 -11.83 -16.51
N SER A 100 -11.81 -10.51 -16.43
CA SER A 100 -11.76 -9.62 -17.59
C SER A 100 -10.33 -9.26 -18.01
N ASN A 101 -9.43 -9.08 -17.05
CA ASN A 101 -8.08 -8.58 -17.30
C ASN A 101 -6.99 -9.59 -16.89
N PRO A 102 -6.42 -10.35 -17.86
CA PRO A 102 -5.39 -11.35 -17.57
C PRO A 102 -4.08 -10.75 -17.01
N LEU A 103 -3.79 -9.46 -17.29
CA LEU A 103 -2.60 -8.80 -16.76
C LEU A 103 -2.70 -8.55 -15.26
N ILE A 104 -3.88 -8.16 -14.77
CA ILE A 104 -4.13 -7.97 -13.33
C ILE A 104 -4.02 -9.32 -12.61
N ARG A 105 -4.60 -10.37 -13.18
CA ARG A 105 -4.49 -11.74 -12.66
C ARG A 105 -3.03 -12.21 -12.53
N ALA A 106 -2.26 -12.11 -13.62
CA ALA A 106 -0.85 -12.50 -13.62
C ALA A 106 -0.03 -11.67 -12.61
N LEU A 107 -0.33 -10.37 -12.50
CA LEU A 107 0.33 -9.47 -11.55
C LEU A 107 0.06 -9.87 -10.09
N ALA A 108 -1.19 -10.20 -9.75
CA ALA A 108 -1.60 -10.64 -8.42
C ALA A 108 -0.91 -11.95 -8.02
N VAL A 109 -0.95 -12.98 -8.88
CA VAL A 109 -0.32 -14.28 -8.63
C VAL A 109 1.19 -14.13 -8.39
N ARG A 110 1.88 -13.38 -9.26
CA ARG A 110 3.31 -13.11 -9.10
C ARG A 110 3.62 -12.42 -7.77
N THR A 111 2.79 -11.46 -7.39
CA THR A 111 2.98 -10.67 -6.17
C THR A 111 2.78 -11.51 -4.91
N MET A 112 1.74 -12.34 -4.88
CA MET A 112 1.52 -13.29 -3.78
C MET A 112 2.70 -14.26 -3.63
N GLY A 113 3.27 -14.75 -4.74
CA GLY A 113 4.48 -15.58 -4.70
C GLY A 113 5.74 -14.87 -4.16
N CYS A 114 5.82 -13.55 -4.26
CA CYS A 114 6.90 -12.76 -3.67
C CYS A 114 6.75 -12.56 -2.15
N ILE A 115 5.53 -12.65 -1.64
CA ILE A 115 5.24 -12.50 -0.22
C ILE A 115 5.41 -13.88 0.43
N ARG A 116 6.62 -14.16 0.93
CA ARG A 116 6.97 -15.42 1.64
C ARG A 116 6.35 -15.49 3.05
N ILE A 117 5.05 -15.31 3.14
CA ILE A 117 4.29 -15.63 4.36
C ILE A 117 3.77 -17.04 4.14
N GLU A 118 4.13 -18.01 4.99
CA GLU A 118 3.73 -19.42 4.85
C GLU A 118 2.21 -19.58 4.66
N LYS A 119 1.42 -18.69 5.27
CA LYS A 119 -0.05 -18.66 5.11
C LYS A 119 -0.54 -18.26 3.71
N ILE A 120 0.23 -17.53 2.92
CA ILE A 120 -0.18 -17.12 1.55
C ILE A 120 -0.22 -18.29 0.59
N ALA A 121 0.62 -19.31 0.80
CA ALA A 121 0.59 -20.53 -0.02
C ALA A 121 -0.80 -21.19 -0.02
N GLN A 122 -1.57 -21.08 1.06
CA GLN A 122 -2.93 -21.62 1.17
C GLN A 122 -3.95 -20.90 0.27
N TYR A 123 -3.65 -19.69 -0.20
CA TYR A 123 -4.52 -18.88 -1.07
C TYR A 123 -4.15 -18.97 -2.56
N LEU A 124 -3.10 -19.72 -2.90
CA LEU A 124 -2.62 -19.92 -4.26
C LEU A 124 -3.15 -21.22 -4.90
N CYS A 125 -3.91 -22.03 -4.17
CA CYS A 125 -4.53 -23.28 -4.63
C CYS A 125 -6.00 -23.09 -4.98
#